data_AF-A0A497PF40-F1
#
_entry.id   AF-A0A497PF40-F1
#
_cell.length_a   1.000
_cell.length_b   1.000
_cell.length_c   1.000
_cell.angle_alpha   90.00
_cell.angle_beta   90.00
_cell.angle_gamma   90.00
#
_symmetry.space_group_name_H-M   'P 1'
#
loop_
_entity.id
_entity.type
_entity.pdbx_description
1 polymer ?
#
loop_
_entity_poly.entity_id
_entity_poly.type
_entity_poly.pdbx_seq_one_letter_code
_entity_poly.pdbx_strand_id
1 'polypeptide(L)'
;MGINLSLIWSQLANAFQDEHIRGILNDLGLQVKGDDVKSITESFMDEMMKSGMIQRMNVTSASDTEIVLDLGDCVFTQAGHAARGEGRDIIPPCSIMAILYSIINRTTGKNLQITKYEFKPETNSCYFTIKVEE
;
A
#
# COMPACT_ATOMS: atom_id res chain seq x y z
N MET A 1 -3.10 -26.37 -3.86
CA MET A 1 -4.04 -25.32 -3.43
C MET A 1 -3.27 -24.02 -3.38
N GLY A 2 -3.53 -23.10 -4.32
CA GLY A 2 -2.85 -21.80 -4.34
C GLY A 2 -3.43 -20.88 -3.26
N ILE A 3 -2.57 -20.10 -2.62
CA ILE A 3 -2.99 -19.04 -1.71
C ILE A 3 -3.68 -17.95 -2.54
N ASN A 4 -4.89 -17.54 -2.13
CA ASN A 4 -5.57 -16.40 -2.75
C ASN A 4 -4.95 -15.10 -2.20
N LEU A 5 -4.04 -14.50 -2.97
CA LEU A 5 -3.33 -13.29 -2.55
C LEU A 5 -4.29 -12.13 -2.29
N SER A 6 -5.31 -11.94 -3.13
CA SER A 6 -6.32 -10.88 -2.93
C SER A 6 -6.98 -11.01 -1.55
N LEU A 7 -7.29 -12.23 -1.12
CA LEU A 7 -7.85 -12.46 0.22
C LEU A 7 -6.87 -12.06 1.32
N ILE A 8 -5.58 -12.39 1.19
CA ILE A 8 -4.56 -11.99 2.19
C ILE A 8 -4.45 -10.46 2.27
N TRP A 9 -4.43 -9.77 1.14
CA TRP A 9 -4.36 -8.31 1.09
C TRP A 9 -5.57 -7.66 1.75
N SER A 10 -6.77 -8.13 1.45
CA SER A 10 -8.00 -7.64 2.10
C SER A 10 -8.00 -7.93 3.60
N GLN A 11 -7.57 -9.11 4.04
CA GLN A 11 -7.47 -9.44 5.47
C GLN A 11 -6.46 -8.55 6.19
N LEU A 12 -5.30 -8.27 5.57
CA LEU A 12 -4.31 -7.37 6.14
C LEU A 12 -4.83 -5.92 6.19
N ALA A 13 -5.51 -5.45 5.15
CA ALA A 13 -6.13 -4.13 5.13
C ALA A 13 -7.19 -4.00 6.24
N ASN A 14 -8.05 -5.02 6.39
CA ASN A 14 -9.06 -5.07 7.44
C ASN A 14 -8.43 -5.05 8.85
N ALA A 15 -7.25 -5.64 9.04
CA ALA A 15 -6.55 -5.55 10.33
C ALA A 15 -6.15 -4.10 10.67
N PHE A 16 -5.77 -3.28 9.67
CA PHE A 16 -5.57 -1.84 9.86
C PHE A 16 -6.88 -1.06 10.01
N GLN A 17 -8.03 -1.70 9.81
CA GLN A 17 -9.34 -1.11 10.09
C GLN A 17 -9.82 -1.31 11.54
N ASP A 18 -9.15 -2.17 12.31
CA ASP A 18 -9.48 -2.41 13.70
C ASP A 18 -9.31 -1.13 14.55
N GLU A 19 -10.20 -0.91 15.52
CA GLU A 19 -10.18 0.29 16.38
C GLU A 19 -8.92 0.37 17.25
N HIS A 20 -8.34 -0.76 17.64
CA HIS A 20 -7.11 -0.83 18.42
C HIS A 20 -5.87 -0.48 17.58
N ILE A 21 -5.93 -0.68 16.26
CA ILE A 21 -4.85 -0.33 15.32
C ILE A 21 -5.10 1.04 14.68
N ARG A 22 -6.34 1.55 14.70
CA ARG A 22 -6.72 2.86 14.18
C ARG A 22 -5.89 4.01 14.78
N GLY A 23 -5.50 3.87 16.05
CA GLY A 23 -4.61 4.82 16.72
C GLY A 23 -3.23 4.91 16.08
N ILE A 24 -2.73 3.84 15.45
CA ILE A 24 -1.34 3.77 14.99
C ILE A 24 -1.01 4.83 13.95
N LEU A 25 -1.93 5.15 13.04
CA LEU A 25 -1.69 6.20 12.04
C LEU A 25 -1.60 7.58 12.69
N ASN A 26 -2.43 7.83 13.71
CA ASN A 26 -2.37 9.06 14.50
C ASN A 26 -1.11 9.11 15.37
N ASP A 27 -0.71 7.99 15.97
CA ASP A 27 0.50 7.85 16.79
C ASP A 27 1.77 8.04 15.96
N LEU A 28 1.74 7.63 14.69
CA LEU A 28 2.77 7.89 13.69
C LEU A 28 2.72 9.33 13.14
N GLY A 29 1.73 10.13 13.56
CA GLY A 29 1.54 11.51 13.12
C GLY A 29 1.10 11.66 11.67
N LEU A 30 0.62 10.58 11.03
CA LEU A 30 0.20 10.57 9.63
C LEU A 30 -1.19 11.18 9.50
N GLN A 31 -1.27 12.37 8.90
CA GLN A 31 -2.53 13.08 8.69
C GLN A 31 -2.95 13.04 7.22
N VAL A 32 -3.38 11.87 6.78
CA VAL A 32 -3.88 11.66 5.42
C VAL A 32 -5.22 12.37 5.23
N LYS A 33 -5.30 13.20 4.20
CA LYS A 33 -6.48 14.02 3.85
C LYS A 33 -7.02 13.59 2.49
N GLY A 34 -8.28 13.96 2.22
CA GLY A 34 -8.96 13.67 0.97
C GLY A 34 -10.31 12.98 1.19
N ASP A 35 -11.16 13.07 0.19
CA ASP A 35 -12.51 12.49 0.14
C ASP A 35 -12.71 11.59 -1.09
N ASP A 36 -11.72 11.54 -1.98
CA ASP A 36 -11.70 10.68 -3.16
C ASP A 36 -10.40 9.85 -3.21
N VAL A 37 -10.36 8.83 -4.07
CA VAL A 37 -9.23 7.90 -4.16
C VAL A 37 -7.92 8.63 -4.50
N LYS A 38 -7.98 9.60 -5.40
CA LYS A 38 -6.81 10.32 -5.86
C LYS A 38 -6.25 11.22 -4.76
N SER A 39 -7.08 12.06 -4.15
CA SER A 39 -6.66 12.97 -3.09
C SER A 39 -6.10 12.22 -1.87
N ILE A 40 -6.71 11.08 -1.50
CA ILE A 40 -6.19 10.21 -0.43
C ILE A 40 -4.84 9.61 -0.82
N THR A 41 -4.70 9.09 -2.05
CA THR A 41 -3.45 8.46 -2.50
C THR A 41 -2.30 9.46 -2.52
N GLU A 42 -2.53 10.66 -3.06
CA GLU A 42 -1.54 11.73 -3.10
C GLU A 42 -1.17 12.21 -1.68
N SER A 43 -2.17 12.45 -0.81
CA SER A 43 -1.90 12.86 0.57
C SER A 43 -1.18 11.77 1.37
N PHE A 44 -1.51 10.49 1.14
CA PHE A 44 -0.83 9.37 1.79
C PHE A 44 0.64 9.32 1.40
N MET A 45 0.94 9.46 0.11
CA MET A 45 2.31 9.52 -0.39
C MET A 45 3.11 10.62 0.33
N ASP A 46 2.56 11.84 0.39
CA ASP A 46 3.22 12.98 1.02
C ASP A 46 3.51 12.74 2.51
N GLU A 47 2.55 12.22 3.26
CA GLU A 47 2.71 11.95 4.69
C GLU A 47 3.68 10.79 4.96
N MET A 48 3.69 9.75 4.11
CA MET A 48 4.63 8.64 4.23
C MET A 48 6.07 9.04 3.89
N MET A 49 6.27 9.95 2.93
CA MET A 49 7.59 10.51 2.64
C MET A 49 8.05 11.46 3.75
N LYS A 50 7.17 12.34 4.22
CA LYS A 50 7.45 13.31 5.29
C LYS A 50 7.79 12.66 6.62
N SER A 51 7.13 11.54 6.96
CA SER A 51 7.43 10.75 8.15
C SER A 51 8.70 9.92 8.03
N GLY A 52 9.29 9.81 6.84
CA GLY A 52 10.45 8.97 6.56
C GLY A 52 10.13 7.47 6.49
N MET A 53 8.85 7.09 6.45
CA MET A 53 8.45 5.69 6.28
C MET A 53 8.77 5.14 4.89
N ILE A 54 8.80 6.01 3.88
CA ILE A 54 9.17 5.69 2.51
C ILE A 54 10.10 6.77 1.99
N GLN A 55 11.23 6.40 1.38
CA GLN A 55 12.12 7.38 0.75
C GLN A 55 11.70 7.74 -0.67
N ARG A 56 11.07 6.81 -1.38
CA ARG A 56 10.59 7.04 -2.75
C ARG A 56 9.22 6.42 -2.98
N MET A 57 8.28 7.24 -3.39
CA MET A 57 7.00 6.79 -3.91
C MET A 57 6.61 7.69 -5.09
N ASN A 58 6.18 7.09 -6.18
CA ASN A 58 5.76 7.81 -7.38
C ASN A 58 4.40 7.30 -7.85
N VAL A 59 3.38 8.14 -7.75
CA VAL A 59 2.04 7.83 -8.23
C VAL A 59 1.96 8.20 -9.71
N THR A 60 1.87 7.20 -10.57
CA THR A 60 1.76 7.40 -12.03
C THR A 60 0.33 7.75 -12.42
N SER A 61 -0.66 7.10 -11.78
CA SER A 61 -2.07 7.44 -11.91
C SER A 61 -2.80 7.10 -10.61
N ALA A 62 -3.83 7.90 -10.29
CA ALA A 62 -4.78 7.58 -9.25
C ALA A 62 -6.15 8.13 -9.67
N SER A 63 -7.15 7.28 -9.69
CA SER A 63 -8.52 7.59 -10.04
C SER A 63 -9.47 6.69 -9.26
N ASP A 64 -10.76 6.93 -9.45
CA ASP A 64 -11.82 6.11 -8.86
C ASP A 64 -11.92 4.67 -9.39
N THR A 65 -11.11 4.31 -10.39
CA THR A 65 -11.11 2.96 -10.99
C THR A 65 -9.76 2.28 -10.87
N GLU A 66 -8.67 3.03 -10.77
CA GLU A 66 -7.32 2.48 -10.80
C GLU A 66 -6.31 3.37 -10.07
N ILE A 67 -5.36 2.73 -9.40
CA ILE A 67 -4.17 3.37 -8.84
C ILE A 67 -2.94 2.64 -9.39
N VAL A 68 -1.99 3.40 -9.91
CA VAL A 68 -0.70 2.92 -10.39
C VAL A 68 0.41 3.68 -9.69
N LEU A 69 1.27 2.95 -8.98
CA LEU A 69 2.34 3.55 -8.21
C LEU A 69 3.61 2.69 -8.19
N ASP A 70 4.75 3.34 -8.02
CA ASP A 70 6.04 2.73 -7.70
C ASP A 70 6.42 3.09 -6.27
N LEU A 71 6.81 2.10 -5.46
CA LEU A 71 7.26 2.28 -4.08
C LEU A 71 8.65 1.68 -3.91
N GLY A 72 9.61 2.51 -3.52
CA GLY A 72 10.99 2.11 -3.27
C GLY A 72 11.44 2.54 -1.87
N ASP A 73 12.35 1.75 -1.30
CA ASP A 73 13.10 2.13 -0.10
C ASP A 73 12.20 2.56 1.08
N CYS A 74 11.25 1.70 1.43
CA CYS A 74 10.47 1.86 2.66
C CYS A 74 11.17 1.25 3.88
N VAL A 75 10.68 1.55 5.07
CA VAL A 75 11.20 1.00 6.34
C VAL A 75 11.18 -0.52 6.41
N PHE A 76 10.37 -1.19 5.57
CA PHE A 76 10.28 -2.64 5.47
C PHE A 76 11.10 -3.25 4.31
N THR A 77 11.93 -2.47 3.62
CA THR A 77 12.71 -2.95 2.47
C THR A 77 13.57 -4.17 2.80
N GLN A 78 14.17 -4.22 3.99
CA GLN A 78 14.98 -5.38 4.43
C GLN A 78 14.14 -6.66 4.58
N ALA A 79 12.90 -6.55 5.08
CA ALA A 79 11.98 -7.68 5.13
C ALA A 79 11.61 -8.16 3.72
N GLY A 80 11.41 -7.24 2.78
CA GLY A 80 11.22 -7.55 1.37
C GLY A 80 12.42 -8.29 0.76
N HIS A 81 13.64 -7.89 1.08
CA HIS A 81 14.85 -8.60 0.63
C HIS A 81 14.97 -9.99 1.23
N ALA A 82 14.69 -10.16 2.53
CA ALA A 82 14.72 -11.45 3.19
C ALA A 82 13.72 -12.44 2.54
N ALA A 83 12.48 -11.99 2.32
CA ALA A 83 11.45 -12.79 1.64
C ALA A 83 11.88 -13.20 0.22
N ARG A 84 12.48 -12.28 -0.54
CA ARG A 84 13.00 -12.58 -1.88
C ARG A 84 14.19 -13.54 -1.88
N GLY A 85 14.91 -13.66 -0.76
CA GLY A 85 15.97 -14.65 -0.56
C GLY A 85 15.43 -16.10 -0.58
N GLU A 86 14.15 -16.29 -0.27
CA GLU A 86 13.46 -17.59 -0.34
C GLU A 86 12.88 -17.88 -1.74
N GLY A 87 12.82 -16.87 -2.60
CA GLY A 87 12.38 -16.96 -3.99
C GLY A 87 12.12 -15.58 -4.58
N ARG A 88 12.62 -15.28 -5.79
CA ARG A 88 12.51 -13.94 -6.40
C ARG A 88 11.07 -13.49 -6.64
N ASP A 89 10.16 -14.44 -6.77
CA ASP A 89 8.72 -14.21 -6.97
C ASP A 89 7.94 -14.14 -5.64
N ILE A 90 8.61 -14.33 -4.50
CA ILE A 90 7.99 -14.21 -3.18
C ILE A 90 7.90 -12.73 -2.83
N ILE A 91 6.66 -12.29 -2.69
CA ILE A 91 6.31 -10.91 -2.42
C ILE A 91 5.49 -10.92 -1.15
N PRO A 92 6.05 -10.43 -0.03
CA PRO A 92 5.29 -10.36 1.19
C PRO A 92 4.12 -9.37 1.02
N PRO A 93 2.97 -9.63 1.66
CA PRO A 93 1.92 -8.63 1.81
C PRO A 93 2.53 -7.31 2.36
N CYS A 94 2.48 -6.26 1.54
CA CYS A 94 3.02 -4.94 1.82
C CYS A 94 2.11 -4.18 2.79
N SER A 95 2.54 -4.07 4.04
CA SER A 95 1.80 -3.33 5.07
C SER A 95 1.49 -1.89 4.66
N ILE A 96 2.37 -1.24 3.89
CA ILE A 96 2.16 0.13 3.40
C ILE A 96 0.94 0.22 2.49
N MET A 97 0.78 -0.73 1.56
CA MET A 97 -0.38 -0.78 0.66
C MET A 97 -1.66 -1.17 1.42
N ALA A 98 -1.55 -2.03 2.42
CA ALA A 98 -2.68 -2.39 3.28
C ALA A 98 -3.19 -1.18 4.08
N ILE A 99 -2.30 -0.29 4.53
CA ILE A 99 -2.68 0.98 5.18
C ILE A 99 -3.42 1.88 4.18
N LEU A 100 -2.86 2.09 2.99
CA LEU A 100 -3.50 2.90 1.94
C LEU A 100 -4.91 2.39 1.62
N TYR A 101 -5.06 1.07 1.47
CA TYR A 101 -6.35 0.42 1.30
C TYR A 101 -7.28 0.73 2.47
N SER A 102 -6.87 0.46 3.71
CA SER A 102 -7.69 0.73 4.90
C SER A 102 -8.23 2.16 4.92
N ILE A 103 -7.41 3.16 4.57
CA ILE A 103 -7.82 4.57 4.54
C ILE A 103 -8.82 4.83 3.41
N ILE A 104 -8.52 4.41 2.17
CA ILE A 104 -9.42 4.61 1.02
C ILE A 104 -10.78 3.97 1.29
N ASN A 105 -10.80 2.72 1.77
CA ASN A 105 -12.03 2.02 2.04
C ASN A 105 -12.87 2.69 3.13
N ARG A 106 -12.24 3.15 4.22
CA ARG A 106 -12.95 3.87 5.29
C ARG A 106 -13.55 5.18 4.84
N THR A 107 -12.84 5.92 3.99
CA THR A 107 -13.28 7.25 3.56
C THR A 107 -14.29 7.19 2.42
N THR A 108 -14.11 6.27 1.48
CA THR A 108 -14.88 6.24 0.21
C THR A 108 -15.83 5.04 0.09
N GLY A 109 -15.70 4.03 0.96
CA GLY A 109 -16.40 2.74 0.85
C GLY A 109 -15.80 1.77 -0.17
N LYS A 110 -14.84 2.21 -0.99
CA LYS A 110 -14.32 1.43 -2.12
C LYS A 110 -13.32 0.37 -1.69
N ASN A 111 -13.34 -0.77 -2.38
CA ASN A 111 -12.38 -1.85 -2.20
C ASN A 111 -11.19 -1.70 -3.15
N LEU A 112 -10.03 -2.19 -2.74
CA LEU A 112 -8.83 -2.23 -3.59
C LEU A 112 -8.43 -3.67 -3.88
N GLN A 113 -8.07 -3.93 -5.13
CA GLN A 113 -7.52 -5.20 -5.57
C GLN A 113 -6.21 -4.96 -6.30
N ILE A 114 -5.11 -5.52 -5.80
CA ILE A 114 -3.84 -5.53 -6.52
C ILE A 114 -3.97 -6.48 -7.72
N THR A 115 -3.96 -5.94 -8.93
CA THR A 115 -4.10 -6.69 -10.19
C THR A 115 -2.76 -6.97 -10.84
N LYS A 116 -1.76 -6.11 -10.62
CA LYS A 116 -0.38 -6.33 -11.03
C LYS A 116 0.57 -5.93 -9.92
N TYR A 117 1.61 -6.75 -9.76
CA TYR A 117 2.76 -6.45 -8.94
C TYR A 117 4.03 -6.78 -9.72
N GLU A 118 5.07 -5.96 -9.60
CA GLU A 118 6.38 -6.22 -10.20
C GLU A 118 7.50 -5.64 -9.34
N PHE A 119 8.51 -6.45 -8.98
CA PHE A 119 9.72 -5.94 -8.34
C PHE A 119 10.74 -5.53 -9.41
N LYS A 120 11.30 -4.32 -9.28
CA LYS A 120 12.31 -3.73 -10.16
C LYS A 120 13.66 -3.67 -9.42
N PRO A 121 14.57 -4.63 -9.65
CA PRO A 121 15.85 -4.69 -8.97
C PRO A 121 16.73 -3.45 -9.18
N GLU A 122 16.68 -2.88 -10.39
CA GLU A 122 17.47 -1.72 -10.81
C GLU A 122 17.20 -0.47 -9.98
N THR A 123 15.97 -0.32 -9.49
CA THR A 123 15.52 0.83 -8.70
C THR A 123 15.12 0.43 -7.28
N ASN A 124 15.37 -0.82 -6.89
CA ASN A 124 14.95 -1.44 -5.63
C ASN A 124 13.50 -1.11 -5.24
N SER A 125 12.57 -1.26 -6.18
CA SER A 125 11.18 -0.86 -5.95
C SER A 125 10.16 -1.89 -6.38
N CYS A 126 8.97 -1.71 -5.84
CA CYS A 126 7.80 -2.51 -6.11
C CYS A 126 6.79 -1.64 -6.85
N TYR A 127 6.48 -2.03 -8.08
CA TYR A 127 5.45 -1.42 -8.89
C TYR A 127 4.12 -2.13 -8.67
N PHE A 128 3.07 -1.34 -8.45
CA PHE A 128 1.72 -1.83 -8.17
C PHE A 128 0.74 -1.24 -9.17
N THR A 129 -0.12 -2.10 -9.72
CA THR A 129 -1.39 -1.70 -10.34
C THR A 129 -2.51 -2.23 -9.46
N ILE A 130 -3.36 -1.31 -9.02
CA ILE A 130 -4.43 -1.56 -8.08
C ILE A 130 -5.73 -1.13 -8.74
N LYS A 131 -6.65 -2.08 -8.91
CA LYS A 131 -8.01 -1.79 -9.32
C LYS A 131 -8.82 -1.32 -8.12
N VAL A 132 -9.63 -0.30 -8.34
CA VAL A 132 -10.60 0.19 -7.36
C VAL A 132 -11.96 -0.40 -7.70
N GLU A 133 -12.62 -1.00 -6.73
CA GLU A 133 -13.92 -1.65 -6.85
C GLU A 133 -14.94 -0.95 -5.94
N GLU A 134 -16.20 -0.94 -6.37
CA GLU A 134 -17.33 -0.43 -5.56
C GLU A 134 -17.66 -1.37 -4.39
#